data_AF-A0A9X5CAJ0-F1
#
_entry.id   AF-A0A9X5CAJ0-F1
#
_cell.length_a   1.000
_cell.length_b   1.000
_cell.length_c   1.000
_cell.angle_alpha   90.00
_cell.angle_beta   90.00
_cell.angle_gamma   90.00
#
_symmetry.space_group_name_H-M   'P 1'
#
loop_
_entity.id
_entity.type
_entity.pdbx_description
1 polymer ?
#
loop_
_entity_poly.entity_id
_entity_poly.type
_entity_poly.pdbx_seq_one_letter_code
_entity_poly.pdbx_strand_id
1 'polypeptide(L)'
;MKPLFKMDIKNYAESDARIRRPSARAIIRTEDGRLAMVYSRNGQYYKFPGGGIRDGENPVEALAREVREETGLLIKKDSIREYGSVLRLQKSSAQQNTVFEQENFYYTCSAEETAGEQILDDYEKEAGFELRYVFAKDAAAENKKASGGRQMCMQASPSSRLPGKPRASSSGPHFSESRAYPLRNDFDLVMIARDTAVLEILGGTIPEPSVEMAEFLLRSAVQFNPGPWEQHSRNAAECAEKIAARCSGLDPERAYVYGLLHDIGRKFGITGLAHVYDGYRYLSEMGYANAARIALTHSFNMKDIHDYIGKFDVTESVQDEIQALLAGMEYNDYDCLIQLCDSLAKADGIVSVEERMNDVKSRHGYYPQKKWDMNLRLKEYFEEKMQEDVAEKLGVSRQTISKWETGETLHDIRQSKQMSLLYHVSLDELIEFDMDVKEIQDIIDRTSEETEEKIDWTKAWGKKYPILVRYQKEVNTPNYAVRLGAMVDELKEEYNYSDLDAFLVLKDILAKVWQSRKK
;
A
#
# COMPACT_ATOMS: atom_id res chain seq x y z
N MET A 1 15.95 -30.07 14.05
CA MET A 1 14.99 -28.95 14.08
C MET A 1 14.28 -28.75 12.74
N LYS A 2 12.97 -28.53 12.75
CA LYS A 2 12.16 -28.27 11.55
C LYS A 2 12.17 -26.76 11.18
N PRO A 3 12.33 -26.36 9.92
CA PRO A 3 12.18 -24.96 9.53
C PRO A 3 10.70 -24.53 9.65
N LEU A 4 10.47 -23.37 10.25
CA LEU A 4 9.15 -22.73 10.33
C LEU A 4 8.87 -21.93 9.05
N PHE A 5 9.78 -21.04 8.69
CA PHE A 5 9.75 -20.22 7.47
C PHE A 5 11.15 -19.60 7.25
N LYS A 6 11.35 -18.93 6.11
CA LYS A 6 12.62 -18.31 5.69
C LYS A 6 12.40 -16.85 5.34
N MET A 7 12.94 -15.93 6.13
CA MET A 7 12.91 -14.50 5.84
C MET A 7 14.13 -14.10 4.99
N ASP A 8 14.01 -14.27 3.69
CA ASP A 8 15.06 -13.89 2.74
C ASP A 8 14.64 -12.69 1.93
N ILE A 9 15.24 -11.53 2.25
CA ILE A 9 14.91 -10.27 1.60
C ILE A 9 15.38 -10.25 0.14
N LYS A 10 16.33 -11.12 -0.24
CA LYS A 10 16.93 -11.17 -1.59
C LYS A 10 17.39 -9.78 -2.06
N ASN A 11 18.03 -9.04 -1.15
CA ASN A 11 18.58 -7.70 -1.41
C ASN A 11 20.11 -7.66 -1.48
N TYR A 12 20.73 -8.77 -1.85
CA TYR A 12 22.18 -8.96 -1.92
C TYR A 12 22.59 -9.63 -3.25
N ALA A 13 23.86 -9.55 -3.62
CA ALA A 13 24.38 -10.25 -4.80
C ALA A 13 24.74 -11.70 -4.45
N GLU A 14 24.65 -12.62 -5.41
CA GLU A 14 25.05 -14.02 -5.19
C GLU A 14 26.54 -14.18 -4.86
N SER A 15 27.37 -13.23 -5.29
CA SER A 15 28.81 -13.18 -5.00
C SER A 15 29.15 -12.61 -3.61
N ASP A 16 28.18 -12.09 -2.86
CA ASP A 16 28.41 -11.50 -1.54
C ASP A 16 28.83 -12.56 -0.52
N ALA A 17 29.80 -12.22 0.34
CA ALA A 17 30.28 -13.14 1.38
C ALA A 17 29.26 -13.29 2.51
N ARG A 18 29.10 -14.48 3.08
CA ARG A 18 28.11 -14.76 4.12
C ARG A 18 28.70 -14.63 5.52
N ILE A 19 28.11 -13.75 6.33
CA ILE A 19 28.41 -13.63 7.76
C ILE A 19 27.34 -14.40 8.53
N ARG A 20 27.76 -15.50 9.15
CA ARG A 20 26.86 -16.37 9.93
C ARG A 20 26.83 -15.97 11.39
N ARG A 21 25.64 -15.69 11.92
CA ARG A 21 25.39 -15.35 13.33
C ARG A 21 24.18 -16.12 13.86
N PRO A 22 24.31 -17.45 14.07
CA PRO A 22 23.21 -18.25 14.58
C PRO A 22 22.78 -17.78 15.97
N SER A 23 21.51 -18.01 16.33
CA SER A 23 20.94 -17.60 17.61
C SER A 23 20.03 -18.66 18.19
N ALA A 24 19.90 -18.69 19.51
CA ALA A 24 18.97 -19.56 20.23
C ALA A 24 17.96 -18.70 21.00
N ARG A 25 16.67 -19.05 20.92
CA ARG A 25 15.56 -18.32 21.56
C ARG A 25 14.63 -19.24 22.33
N ALA A 26 14.16 -18.75 23.47
CA ALA A 26 13.28 -19.50 24.37
C ALA A 26 11.81 -19.12 24.18
N ILE A 27 10.96 -20.14 24.16
CA ILE A 27 9.51 -20.04 24.26
C ILE A 27 9.15 -20.59 25.64
N ILE A 28 9.03 -19.69 26.62
CA ILE A 28 8.70 -20.03 28.01
C ILE A 28 7.24 -19.67 28.23
N ARG A 29 6.40 -20.68 28.47
CA ARG A 29 4.96 -20.51 28.67
C ARG A 29 4.61 -20.68 30.14
N THR A 30 3.83 -19.75 30.69
CA THR A 30 3.24 -19.86 32.02
C THR A 30 1.98 -20.74 31.99
N GLU A 31 1.54 -21.24 33.15
CA GLU A 31 0.36 -22.11 33.25
C GLU A 31 -0.92 -21.44 32.71
N ASP A 32 -1.04 -20.13 32.86
CA ASP A 32 -2.16 -19.34 32.34
C ASP A 32 -2.04 -18.98 30.85
N GLY A 33 -1.04 -19.51 30.16
CA GLY A 33 -0.88 -19.43 28.70
C GLY A 33 -0.12 -18.21 28.19
N ARG A 34 0.36 -17.31 29.06
CA ARG A 34 1.22 -16.18 28.68
C ARG A 34 2.64 -16.67 28.35
N LEU A 35 3.39 -15.84 27.62
CA LEU A 35 4.78 -16.05 27.26
C LEU A 35 5.67 -15.09 28.04
N ALA A 36 6.81 -15.58 28.54
CA ALA A 36 7.87 -14.72 29.05
C ALA A 36 8.62 -14.10 27.85
N MET A 37 8.50 -12.79 27.69
CA MET A 37 9.02 -12.04 26.56
C MET A 37 9.92 -10.91 27.05
N VAL A 38 10.94 -10.58 26.25
CA VAL A 38 11.72 -9.34 26.45
C VAL A 38 10.99 -8.22 25.73
N TYR A 39 10.65 -7.16 26.45
CA TYR A 39 10.06 -5.95 25.91
C TYR A 39 11.12 -4.86 25.82
N SER A 40 11.31 -4.28 24.64
CA SER A 40 12.11 -3.07 24.48
C SER A 40 11.23 -1.85 24.76
N ARG A 41 11.48 -1.13 25.84
CA ARG A 41 10.72 0.10 26.17
C ARG A 41 10.91 1.21 25.14
N ASN A 42 12.14 1.37 24.64
CA ASN A 42 12.47 2.46 23.71
C ASN A 42 12.04 2.14 22.28
N GLY A 43 12.03 0.87 21.91
CA GLY A 43 11.48 0.42 20.64
C GLY A 43 9.98 0.08 20.67
N GLN A 44 9.38 -0.10 21.85
CA GLN A 44 7.98 -0.50 22.04
C GLN A 44 7.60 -1.82 21.33
N TYR A 45 8.45 -2.84 21.40
CA TYR A 45 8.20 -4.15 20.79
C TYR A 45 8.66 -5.29 21.70
N TYR A 46 8.10 -6.47 21.45
CA TYR A 46 8.46 -7.73 22.07
C TYR A 46 9.39 -8.56 21.18
N LYS A 47 10.40 -9.16 21.81
CA LYS A 47 11.24 -10.22 21.24
C LYS A 47 11.23 -11.45 22.14
N PHE A 48 11.49 -12.61 21.56
CA PHE A 48 11.74 -13.81 22.36
C PHE A 48 13.07 -13.66 23.11
N PRO A 49 13.15 -14.04 24.40
CA PRO A 49 14.40 -14.09 25.13
C PRO A 49 15.41 -14.98 24.41
N GLY A 50 16.63 -14.50 24.25
CA GLY A 50 17.69 -15.21 23.56
C GLY A 50 18.51 -14.33 22.62
N GLY A 51 19.67 -14.86 22.24
CA GLY A 51 20.68 -14.13 21.50
C GLY A 51 21.65 -15.03 20.73
N GLY A 52 22.83 -14.49 20.44
CA GLY A 52 23.81 -15.11 19.56
C GLY A 52 24.48 -16.34 20.17
N ILE A 53 24.64 -17.40 19.38
CA ILE A 53 25.45 -18.56 19.76
C ILE A 53 26.92 -18.21 19.44
N ARG A 54 27.79 -18.26 20.45
CA ARG A 54 29.21 -17.99 20.30
C ARG A 54 29.91 -19.15 19.57
N ASP A 55 31.08 -18.89 19.00
CA ASP A 55 31.84 -19.92 18.29
C ASP A 55 32.19 -21.08 19.23
N GLY A 56 31.76 -22.29 18.87
CA GLY A 56 31.93 -23.51 19.68
C GLY A 56 30.97 -23.65 20.87
N GLU A 57 30.06 -22.69 21.10
CA GLU A 57 29.06 -22.75 22.16
C GLU A 57 27.91 -23.69 21.78
N ASN A 58 27.47 -24.51 22.74
CA ASN A 58 26.29 -25.34 22.54
C ASN A 58 25.03 -24.46 22.46
N PRO A 59 24.12 -24.66 21.49
CA PRO A 59 22.88 -23.87 21.39
C PRO A 59 22.04 -23.82 22.68
N VAL A 60 22.02 -24.90 23.47
CA VAL A 60 21.31 -24.97 24.75
C VAL A 60 22.01 -24.15 25.84
N GLU A 61 23.34 -24.08 25.81
CA GLU A 61 24.11 -23.26 26.74
C GLU A 61 23.94 -21.78 26.41
N ALA A 62 24.03 -21.43 25.12
CA ALA A 62 23.72 -20.09 24.62
C ALA A 62 22.30 -19.67 25.04
N LEU A 63 21.31 -20.54 24.84
CA LEU A 63 19.93 -20.29 25.26
C LEU A 63 19.82 -19.94 26.75
N ALA A 64 20.40 -20.78 27.62
CA ALA A 64 20.32 -20.58 29.07
C ALA A 64 21.07 -19.32 29.53
N ARG A 65 22.19 -19.00 28.88
CA ARG A 65 22.97 -17.79 29.16
C ARG A 65 22.19 -16.53 28.77
N GLU A 66 21.76 -16.44 27.52
CA GLU A 66 21.08 -15.26 26.96
C GLU A 66 19.75 -14.99 27.68
N VAL A 67 18.96 -16.04 27.97
CA VAL A 67 17.71 -15.86 28.73
C VAL A 67 17.98 -15.31 30.13
N ARG A 68 19.01 -15.80 30.81
CA ARG A 68 19.39 -15.30 32.13
C ARG A 68 19.87 -13.85 32.06
N GLU A 69 20.74 -13.52 31.10
CA GLU A 69 21.26 -12.17 30.88
C GLU A 69 20.10 -11.18 30.63
N GLU A 70 19.21 -11.50 29.68
CA GLU A 70 18.13 -10.59 29.24
C GLU A 70 16.92 -10.52 30.18
N THR A 71 16.64 -11.57 30.96
CA THR A 71 15.39 -11.66 31.75
C THR A 71 15.58 -12.00 33.22
N GLY A 72 16.78 -12.46 33.61
CA GLY A 72 17.02 -13.05 34.93
C GLY A 72 16.47 -14.48 35.11
N LEU A 73 15.68 -15.00 34.16
CA LEU A 73 15.08 -16.34 34.29
C LEU A 73 16.13 -17.45 34.18
N LEU A 74 15.98 -18.47 35.02
CA LEU A 74 16.79 -19.69 34.98
C LEU A 74 16.01 -20.79 34.28
N ILE A 75 16.53 -21.33 33.17
CA ILE A 75 15.86 -22.39 32.41
C ILE A 75 16.18 -23.77 33.00
N LYS A 76 15.13 -24.60 33.15
CA LYS A 76 15.24 -26.04 33.47
C LYS A 76 15.80 -26.79 32.26
N LYS A 77 17.08 -27.15 32.28
CA LYS A 77 17.79 -27.73 31.12
C LYS A 77 17.15 -29.00 30.57
N ASP A 78 16.59 -29.84 31.44
CA ASP A 78 15.91 -31.10 31.11
C ASP A 78 14.55 -30.89 30.40
N SER A 79 13.92 -29.72 30.59
CA SER A 79 12.66 -29.34 29.94
C SER A 79 12.80 -28.85 28.50
N ILE A 80 14.03 -28.63 28.02
CA ILE A 80 14.29 -28.03 26.72
C ILE A 80 13.88 -28.99 25.59
N ARG A 81 13.09 -28.50 24.65
CA ARG A 81 12.65 -29.23 23.44
C ARG A 81 12.75 -28.34 22.21
N GLU A 82 13.22 -28.89 21.10
CA GLU A 82 13.24 -28.19 19.81
C GLU A 82 11.80 -27.81 19.40
N TYR A 83 11.60 -26.57 18.95
CA TYR A 83 10.35 -26.13 18.37
C TYR A 83 10.45 -25.99 16.85
N GLY A 84 11.41 -25.20 16.39
CA GLY A 84 11.62 -24.95 14.98
C GLY A 84 12.65 -23.86 14.74
N SER A 85 13.02 -23.62 13.48
CA SER A 85 13.99 -22.58 13.12
C SER A 85 13.46 -21.60 12.09
N VAL A 86 13.96 -20.37 12.15
CA VAL A 86 13.71 -19.35 11.11
C VAL A 86 15.04 -18.89 10.56
N LEU A 87 15.26 -19.10 9.26
CA LEU A 87 16.43 -18.59 8.57
C LEU A 87 16.16 -17.15 8.11
N ARG A 88 17.00 -16.21 8.53
CA ARG A 88 17.00 -14.82 8.07
C ARG A 88 18.19 -14.58 7.15
N LEU A 89 17.93 -14.07 5.95
CA LEU A 89 18.92 -13.66 4.96
C LEU A 89 18.63 -12.23 4.49
N GLN A 90 19.61 -11.35 4.63
CA GLN A 90 19.53 -9.99 4.10
C GLN A 90 20.91 -9.40 3.90
N LYS A 91 21.02 -8.33 3.11
CA LYS A 91 22.23 -7.53 3.02
C LYS A 91 22.61 -6.99 4.40
N SER A 92 23.89 -7.11 4.73
CA SER A 92 24.43 -6.56 5.97
C SER A 92 24.50 -5.04 5.90
N SER A 93 24.07 -4.38 6.98
CA SER A 93 24.31 -2.94 7.18
C SER A 93 25.70 -2.64 7.74
N ALA A 94 26.38 -3.65 8.32
CA ALA A 94 27.65 -3.49 9.02
C ALA A 94 28.87 -3.66 8.09
N GLN A 95 28.75 -4.46 7.03
CA GLN A 95 29.87 -4.76 6.11
C GLN A 95 29.40 -4.78 4.66
N GLN A 96 30.08 -4.02 3.81
CA GLN A 96 29.76 -3.95 2.38
C GLN A 96 30.01 -5.32 1.70
N ASN A 97 29.17 -5.66 0.71
CA ASN A 97 29.25 -6.92 -0.05
C ASN A 97 29.17 -8.17 0.83
N THR A 98 28.37 -8.10 1.90
CA THR A 98 28.11 -9.25 2.76
C THR A 98 26.63 -9.48 3.01
N VAL A 99 26.28 -10.75 3.12
CA VAL A 99 24.96 -11.23 3.51
C VAL A 99 24.99 -11.53 4.99
N PHE A 100 24.09 -10.92 5.75
CA PHE A 100 23.78 -11.32 7.11
C PHE A 100 22.91 -12.57 7.07
N GLU A 101 23.49 -13.68 7.53
CA GLU A 101 22.84 -14.98 7.63
C GLU A 101 22.67 -15.36 9.09
N GLN A 102 21.42 -15.48 9.52
CA GLN A 102 21.09 -15.83 10.90
C GLN A 102 20.03 -16.93 10.93
N GLU A 103 20.46 -18.14 11.26
CA GLU A 103 19.57 -19.21 11.68
C GLU A 103 19.12 -18.95 13.13
N ASN A 104 17.82 -18.85 13.34
CA ASN A 104 17.22 -18.60 14.66
C ASN A 104 16.57 -19.88 15.15
N PHE A 105 17.16 -20.54 16.13
CA PHE A 105 16.64 -21.77 16.72
C PHE A 105 15.70 -21.46 17.89
N TYR A 106 14.46 -21.91 17.81
CA TYR A 106 13.47 -21.75 18.87
C TYR A 106 13.32 -23.05 19.66
N TYR A 107 13.31 -22.91 20.98
CA TYR A 107 13.15 -24.01 21.92
C TYR A 107 12.01 -23.72 22.88
N THR A 108 11.19 -24.73 23.17
CA THR A 108 10.26 -24.67 24.30
C THR A 108 10.97 -25.12 25.57
N CYS A 109 10.72 -24.44 26.68
CA CYS A 109 11.29 -24.79 27.98
C CYS A 109 10.51 -24.19 29.15
N SER A 110 10.77 -24.70 30.35
CA SER A 110 10.25 -24.18 31.62
C SER A 110 11.34 -23.39 32.35
N ALA A 111 10.92 -22.37 33.10
CA ALA A 111 11.80 -21.63 34.01
C ALA A 111 11.67 -22.15 35.45
N GLU A 112 12.71 -21.93 36.25
CA GLU A 112 12.66 -22.08 37.71
C GLU A 112 11.73 -21.04 38.34
N GLU A 113 11.18 -21.34 39.52
CA GLU A 113 10.32 -20.40 40.26
C GLU A 113 11.09 -19.19 40.77
N THR A 114 12.36 -19.38 41.10
CA THR A 114 13.26 -18.30 41.52
C THR A 114 14.01 -17.73 40.32
N ALA A 115 13.78 -16.46 40.02
CA ALA A 115 14.59 -15.71 39.07
C ALA A 115 15.95 -15.35 39.67
N GLY A 116 16.99 -15.38 38.83
CA GLY A 116 18.28 -14.77 39.12
C GLY A 116 18.28 -13.26 38.81
N GLU A 117 19.48 -12.67 38.87
CA GLU A 117 19.70 -11.27 38.50
C GLU A 117 19.76 -11.11 36.98
N GLN A 118 19.11 -10.08 36.45
CA GLN A 118 19.19 -9.66 35.06
C GLN A 118 20.52 -8.94 34.82
N ILE A 119 21.26 -9.34 33.78
CA ILE A 119 22.59 -8.79 33.46
C ILE A 119 22.57 -8.35 32.00
N LEU A 120 22.09 -7.14 31.79
CA LEU A 120 22.00 -6.53 30.46
C LEU A 120 23.35 -5.96 30.00
N ASP A 121 23.64 -6.11 28.71
CA ASP A 121 24.74 -5.38 28.07
C ASP A 121 24.39 -3.88 27.87
N ASP A 122 25.33 -3.10 27.33
CA ASP A 122 25.14 -1.65 27.16
C ASP A 122 24.01 -1.33 26.16
N TYR A 123 23.90 -2.10 25.07
CA TYR A 123 22.86 -1.93 24.06
C TYR A 123 21.49 -2.30 24.61
N GLU A 124 21.37 -3.38 25.37
CA GLU A 124 20.11 -3.86 25.94
C GLU A 124 19.59 -2.92 27.05
N LYS A 125 20.50 -2.37 27.86
CA LYS A 125 20.17 -1.29 28.80
C LYS A 125 19.67 -0.05 28.06
N GLU A 126 20.35 0.33 26.98
CA GLU A 126 19.95 1.47 26.15
C GLU A 126 18.61 1.21 25.45
N ALA A 127 18.31 -0.01 25.01
CA ALA A 127 17.03 -0.41 24.44
C ALA A 127 15.91 -0.54 25.50
N GLY A 128 16.30 -0.50 26.78
CA GLY A 128 15.39 -0.55 27.93
C GLY A 128 14.73 -1.91 28.10
N PHE A 129 15.47 -3.00 27.90
CA PHE A 129 14.96 -4.37 27.97
C PHE A 129 14.38 -4.71 29.35
N GLU A 130 13.16 -5.25 29.35
CA GLU A 130 12.50 -5.72 30.56
C GLU A 130 11.71 -7.00 30.29
N LEU A 131 11.65 -7.88 31.30
CA LEU A 131 10.83 -9.09 31.25
C LEU A 131 9.35 -8.72 31.42
N ARG A 132 8.50 -9.20 30.50
CA ARG A 132 7.05 -9.12 30.60
C ARG A 132 6.39 -10.46 30.28
N TYR A 133 5.27 -10.73 30.93
CA TYR A 133 4.42 -11.89 30.63
C TYR A 133 3.20 -11.44 29.83
N VAL A 134 3.07 -11.92 28.59
CA VAL A 134 2.07 -11.44 27.62
C VAL A 134 1.54 -12.58 26.78
N PHE A 135 0.28 -12.53 26.34
CA PHE A 135 -0.24 -13.53 25.39
C PHE A 135 0.37 -13.31 24.00
N ALA A 136 0.60 -14.40 23.27
CA ALA A 136 1.22 -14.34 21.94
C ALA A 136 0.48 -13.37 20.99
N LYS A 137 -0.86 -13.39 21.00
CA LYS A 137 -1.71 -12.50 20.20
C LYS A 137 -1.48 -11.01 20.52
N ASP A 138 -1.30 -10.68 21.80
CA ASP A 138 -1.19 -9.29 22.26
C ASP A 138 0.21 -8.75 21.94
N ALA A 139 1.24 -9.59 22.11
CA ALA A 139 2.60 -9.27 21.73
C ALA A 139 2.74 -9.08 20.21
N ALA A 140 2.11 -9.94 19.40
CA ALA A 140 2.09 -9.78 17.95
C ALA A 140 1.38 -8.49 17.53
N ALA A 141 0.25 -8.16 18.16
CA ALA A 141 -0.47 -6.92 17.89
C ALA A 141 0.35 -5.68 18.27
N GLU A 142 1.07 -5.70 19.39
CA GLU A 142 1.96 -4.60 19.78
C GLU A 142 3.15 -4.49 18.83
N ASN A 143 3.76 -5.60 18.42
CA ASN A 143 4.83 -5.57 17.42
C ASN A 143 4.37 -4.99 16.08
N LYS A 144 3.15 -5.31 15.63
CA LYS A 144 2.57 -4.72 14.41
C LYS A 144 2.39 -3.22 14.52
N LYS A 145 1.95 -2.70 15.68
CA LYS A 145 1.90 -1.25 15.96
C LYS A 145 3.29 -0.63 16.03
N ALA A 146 4.26 -1.36 16.57
CA ALA A 146 5.63 -0.91 16.73
C ALA A 146 6.40 -0.88 15.40
N SER A 147 6.00 -1.70 14.42
CA SER A 147 6.32 -1.45 13.02
C SER A 147 5.48 -0.29 12.47
N GLY A 148 4.18 -0.26 12.79
CA GLY A 148 3.05 0.57 12.32
C GLY A 148 2.95 2.04 12.74
N GLY A 149 4.06 2.78 12.82
CA GLY A 149 4.12 4.08 13.51
C GLY A 149 3.80 5.35 12.71
N ARG A 150 2.68 5.44 11.96
CA ARG A 150 2.08 6.74 11.61
C ARG A 150 0.58 6.75 11.87
N GLN A 151 0.20 7.53 12.87
CA GLN A 151 -1.12 8.14 12.95
C GLN A 151 -1.24 9.09 11.74
N MET A 152 -1.96 8.70 10.69
CA MET A 152 -2.39 9.63 9.64
C MET A 152 -3.32 10.66 10.29
N CYS A 153 -2.77 11.83 10.62
CA CYS A 153 -3.59 12.98 10.95
C CYS A 153 -4.12 13.55 9.63
N MET A 154 -5.32 13.12 9.25
CA MET A 154 -6.17 13.88 8.34
C MET A 154 -6.84 15.00 9.12
N GLN A 155 -6.83 16.22 8.54
CA GLN A 155 -7.53 17.49 8.87
C GLN A 155 -6.53 18.65 9.16
N ALA A 156 -6.61 19.84 8.55
CA ALA A 156 -7.63 20.47 7.71
C ALA A 156 -7.04 21.59 6.81
N SER A 157 -7.73 21.91 5.71
CA SER A 157 -7.59 23.10 4.87
C SER A 157 -8.11 24.38 5.58
N PRO A 158 -8.24 25.55 4.91
CA PRO A 158 -7.25 26.45 4.33
C PRO A 158 -7.23 27.83 5.04
N SER A 159 -6.18 28.65 4.92
CA SER A 159 -6.29 30.08 5.21
C SER A 159 -5.41 30.96 4.32
N SER A 160 -6.10 31.91 3.69
CA SER A 160 -5.66 33.02 2.88
C SER A 160 -4.66 34.00 3.54
N ARG A 161 -3.88 34.67 2.66
CA ARG A 161 -3.24 36.01 2.71
C ARG A 161 -1.70 36.06 2.79
N LEU A 162 -1.11 36.61 1.74
CA LEU A 162 0.18 37.34 1.68
C LEU A 162 -0.07 38.84 1.97
N PRO A 163 0.95 39.75 2.06
CA PRO A 163 2.35 39.66 2.53
C PRO A 163 2.79 40.84 3.46
N GLY A 164 3.97 40.76 4.11
CA GLY A 164 4.80 41.97 4.38
C GLY A 164 5.56 42.13 5.72
N LYS A 165 6.90 42.01 5.64
CA LYS A 165 7.98 42.77 6.35
C LYS A 165 8.45 42.37 7.79
N PRO A 166 9.71 42.74 8.19
CA PRO A 166 10.67 41.78 8.75
C PRO A 166 11.13 42.00 10.22
N ARG A 167 11.75 40.94 10.76
CA ARG A 167 12.73 40.80 11.88
C ARG A 167 12.59 41.69 13.12
N ALA A 168 12.36 41.04 14.28
CA ALA A 168 13.00 41.40 15.54
C ALA A 168 13.24 40.15 16.40
N SER A 169 14.42 40.11 17.02
CA SER A 169 14.92 39.13 17.98
C SER A 169 14.28 39.27 19.36
N SER A 170 13.84 38.18 19.97
CA SER A 170 13.87 38.01 21.42
C SER A 170 13.62 36.56 21.84
N SER A 171 14.47 36.11 22.74
CA SER A 171 14.57 34.85 23.47
C SER A 171 13.30 34.36 24.20
N GLY A 172 13.09 33.04 24.14
CA GLY A 172 12.36 32.21 25.11
C GLY A 172 11.33 31.25 24.49
N PRO A 173 10.93 30.14 25.14
CA PRO A 173 11.67 29.19 25.98
C PRO A 173 11.99 27.88 25.22
N HIS A 174 12.99 27.13 25.69
CA HIS A 174 13.25 25.76 25.22
C HIS A 174 12.04 24.86 25.55
N PHE A 175 11.23 24.55 24.54
CA PHE A 175 10.42 23.33 24.56
C PHE A 175 11.35 22.17 24.22
N SER A 176 11.47 21.22 25.15
CA SER A 176 12.13 19.96 24.91
C SER A 176 11.42 19.26 23.76
N GLU A 177 12.09 19.14 22.61
CA GLU A 177 11.74 18.16 21.61
C GLU A 177 11.65 16.81 22.33
N SER A 178 10.44 16.25 22.37
CA SER A 178 10.26 14.85 22.67
C SER A 178 11.18 14.09 21.72
N ARG A 179 12.20 13.42 22.27
CA ARG A 179 13.02 12.43 21.57
C ARG A 179 12.09 11.31 21.09
N ALA A 180 11.43 11.51 19.96
CA ALA A 180 11.00 10.41 19.13
C ALA A 180 12.28 9.82 18.53
N TYR A 181 12.61 8.59 18.90
CA TYR A 181 13.71 7.86 18.29
C TYR A 181 13.55 7.91 16.76
N PRO A 182 14.62 8.18 16.00
CA PRO A 182 14.55 8.23 14.55
C PRO A 182 14.10 6.86 14.03
N LEU A 183 13.31 6.89 12.96
CA LEU A 183 12.87 5.76 12.13
C LEU A 183 13.79 4.53 12.29
N ARG A 184 13.22 3.44 12.82
CA ARG A 184 13.91 2.15 12.99
C ARG A 184 14.62 1.76 11.71
N ASN A 185 15.86 1.30 11.83
CA ASN A 185 16.59 0.80 10.68
C ASN A 185 15.94 -0.50 10.16
N ASP A 186 16.18 -0.83 8.89
CA ASP A 186 15.61 -2.04 8.26
C ASP A 186 15.99 -3.34 8.98
N PHE A 187 17.10 -3.34 9.74
CA PHE A 187 17.52 -4.52 10.50
C PHE A 187 16.60 -4.83 11.67
N ASP A 188 16.15 -3.79 12.40
CA ASP A 188 15.20 -3.94 13.49
C ASP A 188 13.83 -4.35 12.95
N LEU A 189 13.41 -3.79 11.80
CA LEU A 189 12.13 -4.12 11.17
C LEU A 189 12.03 -5.62 10.83
N VAL A 190 13.05 -6.20 10.18
CA VAL A 190 13.03 -7.62 9.81
C VAL A 190 13.10 -8.51 11.06
N MET A 191 13.79 -8.08 12.12
CA MET A 191 13.80 -8.78 13.41
C MET A 191 12.41 -8.77 14.06
N ILE A 192 11.74 -7.63 14.10
CA ILE A 192 10.39 -7.49 14.67
C ILE A 192 9.40 -8.33 13.86
N ALA A 193 9.46 -8.28 12.52
CA ALA A 193 8.62 -9.09 11.65
C ALA A 193 8.81 -10.59 11.88
N ARG A 194 10.06 -11.06 12.07
CA ARG A 194 10.36 -12.45 12.43
C ARG A 194 9.68 -12.88 13.72
N ASP A 195 9.86 -12.12 14.79
CA ASP A 195 9.32 -12.49 16.10
C ASP A 195 7.78 -12.38 16.11
N THR A 196 7.22 -11.42 15.38
CA THR A 196 5.77 -11.30 15.14
C THR A 196 5.23 -12.55 14.47
N ALA A 197 5.85 -13.01 13.38
CA ALA A 197 5.41 -14.21 12.67
C ALA A 197 5.47 -15.47 13.55
N VAL A 198 6.50 -15.62 14.41
CA VAL A 198 6.56 -16.74 15.36
C VAL A 198 5.48 -16.62 16.44
N LEU A 199 5.21 -15.41 16.95
CA LEU A 199 4.11 -15.17 17.91
C LEU A 199 2.75 -15.50 17.30
N GLU A 200 2.53 -15.16 16.03
CA GLU A 200 1.32 -15.48 15.29
C GLU A 200 1.14 -17.00 15.14
N ILE A 201 2.19 -17.72 14.73
CA ILE A 201 2.16 -19.20 14.67
C ILE A 201 1.82 -19.79 16.04
N LEU A 202 2.42 -19.29 17.13
CA LEU A 202 2.13 -19.73 18.49
C LEU A 202 0.71 -19.37 18.96
N GLY A 203 0.13 -18.30 18.41
CA GLY A 203 -1.25 -17.86 18.63
C GLY A 203 -2.27 -18.58 17.74
N GLY A 204 -1.82 -19.45 16.83
CA GLY A 204 -2.68 -20.14 15.86
C GLY A 204 -3.16 -19.25 14.71
N THR A 205 -2.50 -18.12 14.46
CA THR A 205 -2.81 -17.19 13.37
C THR A 205 -1.81 -17.34 12.23
N ILE A 206 -2.27 -17.12 11.01
CA ILE A 206 -1.39 -17.07 9.82
C ILE A 206 -0.59 -15.76 9.89
N PRO A 207 0.74 -15.80 9.71
CA PRO A 207 1.53 -14.58 9.73
C PRO A 207 1.17 -13.61 8.61
N GLU A 208 1.15 -12.32 8.95
CA GLU A 208 0.87 -11.23 8.00
C GLU A 208 1.99 -10.18 7.98
N PRO A 209 2.35 -9.62 6.81
CA PRO A 209 3.24 -8.48 6.77
C PRO A 209 2.57 -7.26 7.41
N SER A 210 3.32 -6.50 8.21
CA SER A 210 2.91 -5.13 8.55
C SER A 210 3.03 -4.22 7.34
N VAL A 211 2.38 -3.05 7.38
CA VAL A 211 2.46 -2.02 6.34
C VAL A 211 3.92 -1.64 6.07
N GLU A 212 4.73 -1.45 7.10
CA GLU A 212 6.14 -1.08 6.95
C GLU A 212 6.98 -2.20 6.38
N MET A 213 6.67 -3.45 6.73
CA MET A 213 7.34 -4.60 6.13
C MET A 213 6.97 -4.71 4.65
N ALA A 214 5.71 -4.51 4.29
CA ALA A 214 5.27 -4.51 2.89
C ALA A 214 5.96 -3.39 2.09
N GLU A 215 6.01 -2.18 2.63
CA GLU A 215 6.73 -1.05 2.04
C GLU A 215 8.23 -1.33 1.91
N PHE A 216 8.86 -1.88 2.94
CA PHE A 216 10.27 -2.27 2.88
C PHE A 216 10.53 -3.32 1.81
N LEU A 217 9.65 -4.32 1.67
CA LEU A 217 9.74 -5.34 0.62
C LEU A 217 9.58 -4.73 -0.77
N LEU A 218 8.59 -3.85 -0.99
CA LEU A 218 8.40 -3.17 -2.26
C LEU A 218 9.63 -2.32 -2.61
N ARG A 219 10.08 -1.44 -1.72
CA ARG A 219 11.28 -0.60 -1.94
C ARG A 219 12.52 -1.46 -2.24
N SER A 220 12.69 -2.57 -1.53
CA SER A 220 13.79 -3.51 -1.77
C SER A 220 13.66 -4.27 -3.08
N ALA A 221 12.44 -4.50 -3.57
CA ALA A 221 12.19 -5.13 -4.86
C ALA A 221 12.49 -4.20 -6.03
N VAL A 222 12.05 -2.94 -5.94
CA VAL A 222 12.24 -1.91 -6.97
C VAL A 222 13.72 -1.65 -7.26
N GLN A 223 14.60 -1.75 -6.25
CA GLN A 223 16.05 -1.63 -6.48
C GLN A 223 16.62 -2.66 -7.46
N PHE A 224 15.98 -3.83 -7.60
CA PHE A 224 16.43 -4.91 -8.49
C PHE A 224 15.81 -4.83 -9.86
N ASN A 225 14.56 -4.37 -9.94
CA ASN A 225 13.87 -4.17 -11.20
C ASN A 225 13.06 -2.87 -11.16
N PRO A 226 13.69 -1.70 -11.38
CA PRO A 226 12.97 -0.42 -11.39
C PRO A 226 11.99 -0.36 -12.56
N GLY A 227 10.79 0.19 -12.34
CA GLY A 227 9.84 0.35 -13.42
C GLY A 227 8.48 0.87 -12.99
N PRO A 228 7.57 1.11 -13.95
CA PRO A 228 6.24 1.66 -13.69
C PRO A 228 5.35 0.77 -12.81
N TRP A 229 5.72 -0.50 -12.63
CA TRP A 229 4.99 -1.44 -11.78
C TRP A 229 5.02 -1.07 -10.29
N GLU A 230 6.02 -0.29 -9.84
CA GLU A 230 6.02 0.25 -8.47
C GLU A 230 4.79 1.12 -8.26
N GLN A 231 4.61 2.12 -9.12
CA GLN A 231 3.50 3.06 -8.99
C GLN A 231 2.15 2.39 -9.24
N HIS A 232 2.09 1.42 -10.16
CA HIS A 232 0.93 0.54 -10.33
C HIS A 232 0.53 -0.14 -9.02
N SER A 233 1.49 -0.76 -8.33
CA SER A 233 1.23 -1.48 -7.07
C SER A 233 0.78 -0.51 -5.96
N ARG A 234 1.36 0.69 -5.89
CA ARG A 234 0.94 1.74 -4.95
C ARG A 234 -0.49 2.21 -5.23
N ASN A 235 -0.82 2.47 -6.50
CA ASN A 235 -2.14 2.88 -6.92
C ASN A 235 -3.19 1.79 -6.63
N ALA A 236 -2.87 0.53 -6.90
CA ALA A 236 -3.73 -0.61 -6.55
C ALA A 236 -3.94 -0.73 -5.03
N ALA A 237 -2.89 -0.54 -4.23
CA ALA A 237 -2.96 -0.55 -2.76
C ALA A 237 -3.87 0.56 -2.21
N GLU A 238 -3.75 1.78 -2.72
CA GLU A 238 -4.60 2.91 -2.32
C GLU A 238 -6.07 2.69 -2.71
N CYS A 239 -6.33 2.13 -3.90
CA CYS A 239 -7.67 1.74 -4.30
C CYS A 239 -8.25 0.68 -3.36
N ALA A 240 -7.47 -0.36 -3.07
CA ALA A 240 -7.89 -1.46 -2.20
C ALA A 240 -8.22 -0.98 -0.79
N GLU A 241 -7.37 -0.13 -0.22
CA GLU A 241 -7.59 0.49 1.10
C GLU A 241 -8.90 1.31 1.12
N LYS A 242 -9.11 2.19 0.14
CA LYS A 242 -10.27 3.09 0.09
C LYS A 242 -11.58 2.32 -0.07
N ILE A 243 -11.59 1.25 -0.87
CA ILE A 243 -12.76 0.38 -1.04
C ILE A 243 -12.99 -0.44 0.23
N ALA A 244 -11.94 -1.07 0.77
CA ALA A 244 -12.03 -1.86 2.01
C ALA A 244 -12.56 -1.04 3.19
N ALA A 245 -12.17 0.24 3.31
CA ALA A 245 -12.67 1.14 4.35
C ALA A 245 -14.19 1.41 4.31
N ARG A 246 -14.84 1.06 3.19
CA ARG A 246 -16.28 1.25 2.96
C ARG A 246 -17.06 -0.07 2.85
N CYS A 247 -16.39 -1.19 3.11
CA CYS A 247 -16.95 -2.52 3.01
C CYS A 247 -16.78 -3.27 4.32
N SER A 248 -17.89 -3.67 4.95
CA SER A 248 -17.87 -4.45 6.18
C SER A 248 -17.17 -5.79 5.97
N GLY A 249 -16.41 -6.21 6.99
CA GLY A 249 -15.64 -7.45 6.96
C GLY A 249 -14.26 -7.36 6.28
N LEU A 250 -13.89 -6.21 5.73
CA LEU A 250 -12.55 -5.94 5.20
C LEU A 250 -11.74 -5.02 6.12
N ASP A 251 -10.45 -5.31 6.20
CA ASP A 251 -9.47 -4.52 6.94
C ASP A 251 -8.69 -3.66 5.94
N PRO A 252 -8.75 -2.31 6.03
CA PRO A 252 -8.13 -1.43 5.04
C PRO A 252 -6.61 -1.57 4.97
N GLU A 253 -5.93 -1.72 6.10
CA GLU A 253 -4.47 -1.89 6.15
C GLU A 253 -4.04 -3.20 5.48
N ARG A 254 -4.79 -4.28 5.71
CA ARG A 254 -4.54 -5.56 5.04
C ARG A 254 -4.79 -5.48 3.54
N ALA A 255 -5.86 -4.81 3.12
CA ALA A 255 -6.16 -4.58 1.70
C ALA A 255 -5.03 -3.77 1.03
N TYR A 256 -4.53 -2.74 1.72
CA TYR A 256 -3.36 -1.97 1.29
C TYR A 256 -2.12 -2.86 1.11
N VAL A 257 -1.75 -3.65 2.13
CA VAL A 257 -0.60 -4.56 2.09
C VAL A 257 -0.69 -5.53 0.92
N TYR A 258 -1.86 -6.12 0.68
CA TYR A 258 -2.07 -7.05 -0.42
C TYR A 258 -1.99 -6.37 -1.78
N GLY A 259 -2.59 -5.19 -1.95
CA GLY A 259 -2.45 -4.40 -3.17
C GLY A 259 -1.00 -3.98 -3.42
N LEU A 260 -0.23 -3.68 -2.38
CA LEU A 260 1.17 -3.26 -2.51
C LEU A 260 2.08 -4.40 -2.96
N LEU A 261 1.78 -5.64 -2.53
CA LEU A 261 2.62 -6.81 -2.77
C LEU A 261 2.12 -7.75 -3.88
N HIS A 262 0.95 -7.50 -4.47
CA HIS A 262 0.37 -8.42 -5.47
C HIS A 262 1.32 -8.71 -6.65
N ASP A 263 2.08 -7.69 -7.06
CA ASP A 263 2.98 -7.73 -8.21
C ASP A 263 4.47 -7.93 -7.81
N ILE A 264 4.74 -8.29 -6.54
CA ILE A 264 6.11 -8.31 -5.97
C ILE A 264 7.08 -9.23 -6.72
N GLY A 265 6.58 -10.25 -7.43
CA GLY A 265 7.41 -11.13 -8.23
C GLY A 265 8.09 -10.44 -9.41
N ARG A 266 7.66 -9.24 -9.81
CA ARG A 266 8.40 -8.40 -10.75
C ARG A 266 9.81 -8.05 -10.28
N LYS A 267 10.11 -8.21 -8.98
CA LYS A 267 11.47 -8.16 -8.43
C LYS A 267 12.47 -9.02 -9.22
N PHE A 268 12.03 -10.17 -9.76
CA PHE A 268 12.90 -11.18 -10.36
C PHE A 268 13.13 -10.97 -11.87
N GLY A 269 12.59 -9.89 -12.44
CA GLY A 269 12.89 -9.46 -13.80
C GLY A 269 11.66 -8.98 -14.56
N ILE A 270 11.88 -8.65 -15.83
CA ILE A 270 10.82 -8.28 -16.77
C ILE A 270 10.25 -9.58 -17.35
N THR A 271 9.26 -10.14 -16.66
CA THR A 271 8.62 -11.41 -17.01
C THR A 271 7.12 -11.26 -17.28
N GLY A 272 6.58 -12.24 -18.00
CA GLY A 272 5.16 -12.48 -18.17
C GLY A 272 4.64 -13.29 -16.98
N LEU A 273 4.02 -14.45 -17.22
CA LEU A 273 3.41 -15.29 -16.20
C LEU A 273 4.33 -15.62 -15.00
N ALA A 274 5.66 -15.64 -15.21
CA ALA A 274 6.60 -15.95 -14.13
C ALA A 274 6.48 -15.02 -12.90
N HIS A 275 6.17 -13.72 -13.06
CA HIS A 275 6.08 -12.81 -11.91
C HIS A 275 5.00 -13.25 -10.89
N VAL A 276 3.92 -13.85 -11.37
CA VAL A 276 2.83 -14.34 -10.53
C VAL A 276 3.34 -15.46 -9.61
N TYR A 277 4.02 -16.44 -10.20
CA TYR A 277 4.53 -17.60 -9.47
C TYR A 277 5.75 -17.24 -8.60
N ASP A 278 6.65 -16.40 -9.09
CA ASP A 278 7.80 -15.93 -8.33
C ASP A 278 7.37 -15.13 -7.09
N GLY A 279 6.34 -14.29 -7.22
CA GLY A 279 5.73 -13.56 -6.10
C GLY A 279 5.12 -14.50 -5.06
N TYR A 280 4.32 -15.48 -5.52
CA TYR A 280 3.76 -16.53 -4.67
C TYR A 280 4.84 -17.28 -3.88
N ARG A 281 5.90 -17.77 -4.55
CA ARG A 281 6.99 -18.48 -3.89
C ARG A 281 7.73 -17.60 -2.90
N TYR A 282 8.03 -16.37 -3.31
CA TYR A 282 8.77 -15.43 -2.48
C TYR A 282 8.05 -15.12 -1.16
N LEU A 283 6.77 -14.77 -1.23
CA LEU A 283 5.97 -14.47 -0.03
C LEU A 283 5.67 -15.72 0.80
N SER A 284 5.54 -16.89 0.16
CA SER A 284 5.40 -18.19 0.86
C SER A 284 6.64 -18.53 1.68
N GLU A 285 7.84 -18.35 1.10
CA GLU A 285 9.11 -18.55 1.81
C GLU A 285 9.20 -17.63 3.02
N MET A 286 8.79 -16.37 2.86
CA MET A 286 8.72 -15.35 3.92
C MET A 286 7.72 -15.67 5.04
N GLY A 287 6.84 -16.67 4.86
CA GLY A 287 5.81 -17.07 5.82
C GLY A 287 4.48 -16.35 5.66
N TYR A 288 4.31 -15.49 4.66
CA TYR A 288 3.11 -14.68 4.44
C TYR A 288 2.13 -15.36 3.48
N ALA A 289 1.48 -16.43 3.96
CA ALA A 289 0.66 -17.29 3.12
C ALA A 289 -0.51 -16.57 2.42
N ASN A 290 -1.16 -15.60 3.08
CA ASN A 290 -2.26 -14.87 2.48
C ASN A 290 -1.79 -13.84 1.44
N ALA A 291 -0.70 -13.10 1.71
CA ALA A 291 -0.10 -12.23 0.70
C ALA A 291 0.42 -13.03 -0.51
N ALA A 292 1.02 -14.21 -0.28
CA ALA A 292 1.44 -15.12 -1.34
C ALA A 292 0.28 -15.57 -2.21
N ARG A 293 -0.85 -15.93 -1.59
CA ARG A 293 -2.09 -16.26 -2.29
C ARG A 293 -2.53 -15.11 -3.19
N ILE A 294 -2.58 -13.87 -2.70
CA ILE A 294 -2.96 -12.73 -3.53
C ILE A 294 -2.00 -12.54 -4.71
N ALA A 295 -0.68 -12.67 -4.48
CA ALA A 295 0.29 -12.62 -5.56
C ALA A 295 0.03 -13.69 -6.62
N LEU A 296 -0.46 -14.88 -6.24
CA LEU A 296 -0.87 -15.92 -7.18
C LEU A 296 -2.20 -15.60 -7.88
N THR A 297 -3.21 -15.08 -7.19
CA THR A 297 -4.59 -15.02 -7.69
C THR A 297 -4.95 -13.73 -8.43
N HIS A 298 -4.19 -12.65 -8.27
CA HIS A 298 -4.57 -11.32 -8.77
C HIS A 298 -4.81 -11.26 -10.30
N SER A 299 -4.15 -12.12 -11.09
CA SER A 299 -4.27 -12.15 -12.55
C SER A 299 -5.38 -13.08 -13.08
N PHE A 300 -6.02 -13.90 -12.24
CA PHE A 300 -6.87 -15.03 -12.65
C PHE A 300 -8.30 -14.98 -12.09
N ASN A 301 -9.09 -13.98 -12.48
CA ASN A 301 -10.46 -13.82 -11.96
C ASN A 301 -11.41 -15.00 -12.31
N MET A 302 -11.04 -15.87 -13.26
CA MET A 302 -11.78 -17.10 -13.60
C MET A 302 -11.18 -18.39 -13.01
N LYS A 303 -10.14 -18.33 -12.18
CA LYS A 303 -9.42 -19.51 -11.62
C LYS A 303 -8.84 -20.45 -12.70
N ASP A 304 -8.50 -19.92 -13.86
CA ASP A 304 -7.97 -20.65 -15.01
C ASP A 304 -6.67 -19.99 -15.45
N ILE A 305 -5.60 -20.76 -15.65
CA ILE A 305 -4.32 -20.23 -16.09
C ILE A 305 -4.41 -19.56 -17.47
N HIS A 306 -5.33 -20.01 -18.33
CA HIS A 306 -5.57 -19.43 -19.66
C HIS A 306 -6.28 -18.06 -19.60
N ASP A 307 -6.66 -17.61 -18.40
CA ASP A 307 -7.11 -16.24 -18.16
C ASP A 307 -5.95 -15.22 -18.18
N TYR A 308 -4.71 -15.70 -18.08
CA TYR A 308 -3.54 -14.82 -18.14
C TYR A 308 -3.38 -14.17 -19.51
N ILE A 309 -3.27 -12.83 -19.53
CA ILE A 309 -3.02 -12.06 -20.74
C ILE A 309 -1.55 -11.62 -20.73
N GLY A 310 -0.72 -12.37 -21.44
CA GLY A 310 0.70 -12.07 -21.56
C GLY A 310 1.50 -13.26 -22.05
N LYS A 311 2.82 -13.16 -21.91
CA LYS A 311 3.75 -14.24 -22.28
C LYS A 311 3.75 -15.34 -21.21
N PHE A 312 3.63 -16.59 -21.64
CA PHE A 312 3.85 -17.76 -20.80
C PHE A 312 5.35 -18.10 -20.80
N ASP A 313 6.10 -17.54 -19.86
CA ASP A 313 7.56 -17.65 -19.75
C ASP A 313 8.02 -18.53 -18.59
N VAL A 314 7.19 -19.50 -18.21
CA VAL A 314 7.47 -20.55 -17.23
C VAL A 314 7.36 -21.94 -17.88
N THR A 315 7.98 -22.95 -17.26
CA THR A 315 7.92 -24.34 -17.74
C THR A 315 6.50 -24.91 -17.63
N GLU A 316 6.18 -25.92 -18.45
CA GLU A 316 4.87 -26.61 -18.39
C GLU A 316 4.58 -27.16 -16.98
N SER A 317 5.58 -27.71 -16.30
CA SER A 317 5.43 -28.18 -14.91
C SER A 317 5.03 -27.07 -13.93
N VAL A 318 5.50 -25.83 -14.13
CA VAL A 318 5.10 -24.69 -13.29
C VAL A 318 3.70 -24.23 -13.67
N GLN A 319 3.33 -24.30 -14.95
CA GLN A 319 1.96 -24.01 -15.40
C GLN A 319 0.95 -24.99 -14.77
N ASP A 320 1.26 -26.29 -14.77
CA ASP A 320 0.44 -27.32 -14.12
C ASP A 320 0.30 -27.05 -12.61
N GLU A 321 1.38 -26.62 -11.95
CA GLU A 321 1.36 -26.25 -10.53
C GLU A 321 0.46 -25.03 -10.28
N ILE A 322 0.58 -23.97 -11.08
CA ILE A 322 -0.29 -22.79 -11.00
C ILE A 322 -1.75 -23.20 -11.18
N GLN A 323 -2.07 -23.99 -12.22
CA GLN A 323 -3.43 -24.44 -12.48
C GLN A 323 -3.99 -25.29 -11.33
N ALA A 324 -3.19 -26.18 -10.75
CA ALA A 324 -3.58 -26.98 -9.60
C ALA A 324 -3.83 -26.12 -8.34
N LEU A 325 -2.97 -25.14 -8.07
CA LEU A 325 -3.14 -24.19 -6.97
C LEU A 325 -4.43 -23.37 -7.14
N LEU A 326 -4.67 -22.81 -8.33
CA LEU A 326 -5.87 -22.02 -8.63
C LEU A 326 -7.15 -22.84 -8.46
N ALA A 327 -7.17 -24.08 -8.95
CA ALA A 327 -8.32 -24.98 -8.83
C ALA A 327 -8.64 -25.35 -7.37
N GLY A 328 -7.64 -25.36 -6.49
CA GLY A 328 -7.80 -25.65 -5.06
C GLY A 328 -8.23 -24.46 -4.20
N MET A 329 -8.33 -23.25 -4.77
CA MET A 329 -8.60 -22.02 -4.01
C MET A 329 -10.04 -21.54 -4.15
N GLU A 330 -10.70 -21.32 -3.01
CA GLU A 330 -11.94 -20.54 -2.95
C GLU A 330 -11.64 -19.08 -2.68
N TYR A 331 -11.83 -18.22 -3.68
CA TYR A 331 -11.53 -16.79 -3.62
C TYR A 331 -12.38 -16.10 -2.56
N ASN A 332 -11.73 -15.27 -1.76
CA ASN A 332 -12.38 -14.45 -0.74
C ASN A 332 -12.44 -12.99 -1.19
N ASP A 333 -13.01 -12.13 -0.35
CA ASP A 333 -13.16 -10.71 -0.67
C ASP A 333 -11.82 -10.01 -0.97
N TYR A 334 -10.69 -10.43 -0.40
CA TYR A 334 -9.39 -9.85 -0.73
C TYR A 334 -8.90 -10.26 -2.13
N ASP A 335 -9.09 -11.51 -2.55
CA ASP A 335 -8.73 -11.93 -3.92
C ASP A 335 -9.52 -11.09 -4.94
N CYS A 336 -10.83 -11.02 -4.75
CA CYS A 336 -11.75 -10.26 -5.59
C CYS A 336 -11.40 -8.76 -5.60
N LEU A 337 -11.09 -8.19 -4.42
CA LEU A 337 -10.76 -6.77 -4.28
C LEU A 337 -9.48 -6.42 -5.02
N ILE A 338 -8.43 -7.22 -4.85
CA ILE A 338 -7.15 -6.94 -5.52
C ILE A 338 -7.25 -7.16 -7.02
N GLN A 339 -8.02 -8.14 -7.50
CA GLN A 339 -8.31 -8.29 -8.93
C GLN A 339 -9.02 -7.06 -9.51
N LEU A 340 -10.01 -6.52 -8.79
CA LEU A 340 -10.65 -5.26 -9.20
C LEU A 340 -9.65 -4.12 -9.21
N CYS A 341 -8.87 -3.93 -8.14
CA CYS A 341 -7.94 -2.81 -8.01
C CYS A 341 -6.82 -2.86 -9.05
N ASP A 342 -6.32 -4.05 -9.40
CA ASP A 342 -5.36 -4.24 -10.50
C ASP A 342 -5.96 -3.79 -11.85
N SER A 343 -7.26 -4.02 -12.05
CA SER A 343 -7.97 -3.56 -13.25
C SER A 343 -8.26 -2.05 -13.26
N LEU A 344 -8.21 -1.37 -12.10
CA LEU A 344 -8.43 0.07 -11.98
C LEU A 344 -7.11 0.86 -11.99
N ALA A 345 -6.01 0.23 -11.59
CA ALA A 345 -4.72 0.88 -11.45
C ALA A 345 -3.91 0.87 -12.75
N LYS A 346 -3.35 2.04 -13.09
CA LYS A 346 -2.21 2.20 -13.99
C LYS A 346 -1.08 2.90 -13.24
N ALA A 347 0.10 3.00 -13.85
CA ALA A 347 1.22 3.75 -13.27
C ALA A 347 0.98 5.27 -13.24
N ASP A 348 0.19 5.81 -14.17
CA ASP A 348 -0.15 7.22 -14.31
C ASP A 348 -1.44 7.63 -13.56
N GLY A 349 -2.12 6.68 -12.92
CA GLY A 349 -3.25 6.96 -12.05
C GLY A 349 -4.32 5.87 -12.07
N ILE A 350 -5.49 6.23 -11.54
CA ILE A 350 -6.67 5.35 -11.50
C ILE A 350 -7.56 5.63 -12.71
N VAL A 351 -8.07 4.57 -13.33
CA VAL A 351 -8.90 4.58 -14.54
C VAL A 351 -10.16 3.76 -14.36
N SER A 352 -11.11 3.90 -15.28
CA SER A 352 -12.27 3.02 -15.32
C SER A 352 -11.87 1.61 -15.79
N VAL A 353 -12.69 0.62 -15.42
CA VAL A 353 -12.52 -0.78 -15.84
C VAL A 353 -12.51 -0.89 -17.37
N GLU A 354 -13.41 -0.18 -18.04
CA GLU A 354 -13.52 -0.13 -19.50
C GLU A 354 -12.30 0.50 -20.15
N GLU A 355 -11.80 1.60 -19.59
CA GLU A 355 -10.59 2.25 -20.09
C GLU A 355 -9.39 1.30 -20.01
N ARG A 356 -9.23 0.60 -18.87
CA ARG A 356 -8.16 -0.39 -18.69
C ARG A 356 -8.24 -1.50 -19.72
N MET A 357 -9.41 -2.08 -19.93
CA MET A 357 -9.58 -3.19 -20.86
C MET A 357 -9.38 -2.77 -22.31
N ASN A 358 -9.82 -1.56 -22.67
CA ASN A 358 -9.55 -1.00 -24.00
C ASN A 358 -8.06 -0.76 -24.23
N ASP A 359 -7.33 -0.30 -23.20
CA ASP A 359 -5.87 -0.20 -23.24
C ASP A 359 -5.19 -1.57 -23.41
N VAL A 360 -5.60 -2.60 -22.66
CA VAL A 360 -5.04 -3.96 -22.82
C VAL A 360 -5.36 -4.50 -24.21
N LYS A 361 -6.59 -4.32 -24.69
CA LYS A 361 -7.02 -4.73 -26.04
C LYS A 361 -6.23 -4.01 -27.13
N SER A 362 -5.89 -2.74 -26.96
CA SER A 362 -5.11 -1.98 -27.93
C SER A 362 -3.66 -2.47 -28.00
N ARG A 363 -3.07 -2.86 -26.86
CA ARG A 363 -1.69 -3.38 -26.76
C ARG A 363 -1.55 -4.83 -27.26
N HIS A 364 -2.52 -5.69 -26.97
CA HIS A 364 -2.47 -7.12 -27.29
C HIS A 364 -3.33 -7.51 -28.51
N GLY A 365 -4.10 -6.58 -29.07
CA GLY A 365 -5.03 -6.81 -30.18
C GLY A 365 -6.33 -7.53 -29.81
N TYR A 366 -6.42 -8.09 -28.60
CA TYR A 366 -7.56 -8.86 -28.13
C TYR A 366 -7.70 -8.78 -26.60
N TYR A 367 -8.94 -8.88 -26.13
CA TYR A 367 -9.26 -9.04 -24.72
C TYR A 367 -10.47 -9.98 -24.60
N PRO A 368 -10.41 -11.07 -23.81
CA PRO A 368 -11.53 -11.99 -23.68
C PRO A 368 -12.77 -11.32 -23.08
N GLN A 369 -13.93 -11.47 -23.75
CA GLN A 369 -15.18 -10.91 -23.25
C GLN A 369 -15.56 -11.46 -21.87
N LYS A 370 -15.32 -12.75 -21.61
CA LYS A 370 -15.58 -13.34 -20.30
C LYS A 370 -14.78 -12.68 -19.17
N LYS A 371 -13.51 -12.32 -19.42
CA LYS A 371 -12.67 -11.60 -18.46
C LYS A 371 -13.17 -10.17 -18.27
N TRP A 372 -13.67 -9.54 -19.34
CA TRP A 372 -14.31 -8.22 -19.29
C TRP A 372 -15.51 -8.25 -18.36
N ASP A 373 -16.45 -9.15 -18.64
CA ASP A 373 -17.68 -9.31 -17.87
C ASP A 373 -17.38 -9.64 -16.40
N MET A 374 -16.34 -10.44 -16.12
CA MET A 374 -15.96 -10.78 -14.75
C MET A 374 -15.46 -9.56 -13.98
N ASN A 375 -14.62 -8.73 -14.58
CA ASN A 375 -14.14 -7.50 -13.93
C ASN A 375 -15.26 -6.48 -13.69
N LEU A 376 -16.23 -6.37 -14.61
CA LEU A 376 -17.44 -5.57 -14.36
C LEU A 376 -18.25 -6.13 -13.18
N ARG A 377 -18.40 -7.46 -13.09
CA ARG A 377 -19.07 -8.10 -11.94
C ARG A 377 -18.33 -7.87 -10.63
N LEU A 378 -16.99 -7.87 -10.63
CA LEU A 378 -16.20 -7.55 -9.45
C LEU A 378 -16.48 -6.10 -9.00
N LYS A 379 -16.53 -5.16 -9.95
CA LYS A 379 -16.91 -3.77 -9.67
C LYS A 379 -18.31 -3.70 -9.05
N GLU A 380 -19.31 -4.31 -9.69
CA GLU A 380 -20.69 -4.37 -9.20
C GLU A 380 -20.76 -4.99 -7.80
N TYR A 381 -20.04 -6.08 -7.54
CA TYR A 381 -20.00 -6.74 -6.24
C TYR A 381 -19.56 -5.81 -5.10
N PHE A 382 -18.48 -5.04 -5.30
CA PHE A 382 -18.03 -4.10 -4.27
C PHE A 382 -18.91 -2.87 -4.17
N GLU A 383 -19.53 -2.41 -5.26
CA GLU A 383 -20.52 -1.34 -5.22
C GLU A 383 -21.75 -1.74 -4.40
N GLU A 384 -22.28 -2.94 -4.62
CA GLU A 384 -23.38 -3.48 -3.83
C GLU A 384 -23.01 -3.59 -2.34
N LYS A 385 -21.81 -4.10 -2.04
CA LYS A 385 -21.31 -4.22 -0.66
C LYS A 385 -21.19 -2.86 0.04
N MET A 386 -20.68 -1.83 -0.66
CA MET A 386 -20.61 -0.46 -0.13
C MET A 386 -22.00 0.14 0.10
N GLN A 387 -22.94 -0.07 -0.82
CA GLN A 387 -24.31 0.42 -0.67
C GLN A 387 -25.02 -0.22 0.52
N GLU A 388 -24.80 -1.53 0.77
CA GLU A 388 -25.35 -2.23 1.92
C GLU A 388 -24.86 -1.63 3.23
N ASP A 389 -23.55 -1.39 3.34
CA ASP A 389 -22.93 -0.74 4.50
C ASP A 389 -23.49 0.67 4.76
N VAL A 390 -23.66 1.47 3.70
CA VAL A 390 -24.23 2.82 3.81
C VAL A 390 -25.71 2.74 4.20
N ALA A 391 -26.46 1.83 3.61
CA ALA A 391 -27.87 1.63 3.90
C ALA A 391 -28.09 1.25 5.38
N GLU A 392 -27.28 0.34 5.92
CA GLU A 392 -27.30 -0.05 7.32
C GLU A 392 -27.04 1.15 8.24
N LYS A 393 -25.98 1.94 7.96
CA LYS A 393 -25.62 3.11 8.77
C LYS A 393 -26.67 4.22 8.73
N LEU A 394 -27.39 4.35 7.62
CA LEU A 394 -28.46 5.34 7.45
C LEU A 394 -29.83 4.82 7.89
N GLY A 395 -29.97 3.53 8.22
CA GLY A 395 -31.23 2.92 8.61
C GLY A 395 -32.25 2.85 7.46
N VAL A 396 -31.76 2.73 6.22
CA VAL A 396 -32.58 2.61 5.00
C VAL A 396 -32.28 1.29 4.28
N SER A 397 -33.02 0.98 3.21
CA SER A 397 -32.70 -0.20 2.38
C SER A 397 -31.60 0.10 1.36
N ARG A 398 -30.86 -0.93 0.93
CA ARG A 398 -29.90 -0.80 -0.19
C ARG A 398 -30.57 -0.23 -1.45
N GLN A 399 -31.80 -0.65 -1.74
CA GLN A 399 -32.57 -0.09 -2.88
C GLN A 399 -32.81 1.41 -2.74
N THR A 400 -32.88 1.94 -1.51
CA THR A 400 -33.00 3.39 -1.28
C THR A 400 -31.71 4.11 -1.67
N ILE A 401 -30.55 3.59 -1.25
CA ILE A 401 -29.24 4.13 -1.64
C ILE A 401 -29.05 4.10 -3.16
N SER A 402 -29.34 2.95 -3.79
CA SER A 402 -29.24 2.79 -5.23
C SER A 402 -30.10 3.81 -6.00
N LYS A 403 -31.31 4.11 -5.52
CA LYS A 403 -32.17 5.15 -6.12
C LYS A 403 -31.66 6.57 -5.93
N TRP A 404 -30.89 6.83 -4.88
CA TRP A 404 -30.23 8.13 -4.69
C TRP A 404 -29.07 8.27 -5.66
N GLU A 405 -28.26 7.23 -5.83
CA GLU A 405 -27.13 7.22 -6.77
C GLU A 405 -27.57 7.31 -8.24
N THR A 406 -28.71 6.72 -8.60
CA THR A 406 -29.27 6.83 -9.97
C THR A 406 -30.08 8.10 -10.20
N GLY A 407 -30.28 8.93 -9.17
CA GLY A 407 -31.11 10.13 -9.26
C GLY A 407 -32.61 9.87 -9.40
N GLU A 408 -33.07 8.62 -9.25
CA GLU A 408 -34.50 8.27 -9.26
C GLU A 408 -35.27 8.92 -8.10
N THR A 409 -34.61 9.08 -6.95
CA THR A 409 -35.18 9.76 -5.78
C THR A 409 -34.13 10.64 -5.12
N LEU A 410 -34.58 11.72 -4.49
CA LEU A 410 -33.72 12.57 -3.67
C LEU A 410 -33.83 12.15 -2.21
N HIS A 411 -32.71 12.23 -1.51
CA HIS A 411 -32.64 12.04 -0.07
C HIS A 411 -33.17 13.30 0.64
N ASP A 412 -33.75 13.14 1.83
CA ASP A 412 -34.24 14.28 2.61
C ASP A 412 -33.10 14.99 3.38
N ILE A 413 -33.39 16.19 3.91
CA ILE A 413 -32.37 17.01 4.60
C ILE A 413 -31.73 16.33 5.83
N ARG A 414 -32.44 15.41 6.50
CA ARG A 414 -31.87 14.65 7.62
C ARG A 414 -30.93 13.57 7.11
N GLN A 415 -31.31 12.90 6.04
CA GLN A 415 -30.47 11.93 5.34
C GLN A 415 -29.22 12.60 4.75
N SER A 416 -29.35 13.80 4.14
CA SER A 416 -28.19 14.59 3.68
C SER A 416 -27.22 14.87 4.83
N LYS A 417 -27.76 15.27 6.00
CA LYS A 417 -26.94 15.53 7.18
C LYS A 417 -26.23 14.29 7.68
N GLN A 418 -26.89 13.13 7.68
CA GLN A 418 -26.25 11.86 8.06
C GLN A 418 -25.18 11.43 7.06
N MET A 419 -25.43 11.57 5.76
CA MET A 419 -24.44 11.31 4.71
C MET A 419 -23.21 12.23 4.83
N SER A 420 -23.41 13.53 5.08
CA SER A 420 -22.32 14.48 5.32
C SER A 420 -21.42 14.03 6.48
N LEU A 421 -22.01 13.58 7.59
CA LEU A 421 -21.25 13.03 8.72
C LEU A 421 -20.54 11.72 8.37
N LEU A 422 -21.21 10.85 7.62
CA LEU A 422 -20.70 9.53 7.23
C LEU A 422 -19.48 9.62 6.30
N TYR A 423 -19.54 10.52 5.30
CA TYR A 423 -18.48 10.69 4.31
C TYR A 423 -17.45 11.75 4.69
N HIS A 424 -17.63 12.43 5.82
CA HIS A 424 -16.78 13.54 6.27
C HIS A 424 -16.69 14.69 5.25
N VAL A 425 -17.78 14.97 4.56
CA VAL A 425 -17.93 16.08 3.60
C VAL A 425 -18.90 17.11 4.13
N SER A 426 -18.79 18.36 3.68
CA SER A 426 -19.77 19.38 4.06
C SER A 426 -21.13 19.13 3.38
N LEU A 427 -22.21 19.68 3.95
CA LEU A 427 -23.53 19.60 3.32
C LEU A 427 -23.54 20.34 1.97
N ASP A 428 -22.83 21.47 1.88
CA ASP A 428 -22.72 22.24 0.64
C ASP A 428 -22.00 21.42 -0.44
N GLU A 429 -20.88 20.77 -0.10
CA GLU A 429 -20.15 19.86 -1.00
C GLU A 429 -21.01 18.67 -1.45
N LEU A 430 -21.88 18.16 -0.57
CA LEU A 430 -22.80 17.06 -0.91
C LEU A 430 -23.90 17.49 -1.90
N ILE A 431 -24.32 18.76 -1.85
CA ILE A 431 -25.44 19.29 -2.65
C ILE A 431 -24.94 19.93 -3.96
N GLU A 432 -23.79 20.59 -3.94
CA GLU A 432 -23.18 21.24 -5.13
C GLU A 432 -22.44 20.26 -6.04
N PHE A 433 -22.39 18.97 -5.69
CA PHE A 433 -21.72 17.94 -6.48
C PHE A 433 -22.39 17.74 -7.85
N ASP A 434 -21.87 18.42 -8.86
CA ASP A 434 -22.17 18.16 -10.27
C ASP A 434 -21.07 17.25 -10.84
N MET A 435 -21.39 15.96 -10.95
CA MET A 435 -20.48 14.92 -11.42
C MET A 435 -19.96 15.20 -12.83
N ASP A 436 -20.79 15.77 -13.71
CA ASP A 436 -20.42 16.09 -15.08
C ASP A 436 -19.38 17.23 -15.10
N VAL A 437 -19.56 18.25 -14.26
CA VAL A 437 -18.61 19.37 -14.15
C VAL A 437 -17.29 18.92 -13.55
N LYS A 438 -17.32 18.05 -12.53
CA LYS A 438 -16.11 17.52 -11.90
C LYS A 438 -15.31 16.64 -12.85
N GLU A 439 -15.97 15.76 -13.60
CA GLU A 439 -15.31 14.90 -14.60
C GLU A 439 -14.61 15.75 -15.69
N ILE A 440 -15.25 16.82 -16.14
CA ILE A 440 -14.65 17.77 -17.09
C ILE A 440 -13.40 18.43 -16.48
N GLN A 441 -13.48 18.88 -15.22
CA GLN A 441 -12.34 19.52 -14.54
C GLN A 441 -11.18 18.54 -14.35
N ASP A 442 -11.46 17.31 -13.91
CA ASP A 442 -10.46 16.26 -13.73
C ASP A 442 -9.81 15.89 -15.07
N ILE A 443 -10.57 15.83 -16.18
CA ILE A 443 -10.01 15.61 -17.52
C ILE A 443 -9.07 16.75 -17.91
N ILE A 444 -9.44 18.01 -17.65
CA ILE A 444 -8.59 19.17 -17.95
C ILE A 444 -7.29 19.08 -17.15
N ASP A 445 -7.36 18.84 -15.85
CA ASP A 445 -6.20 18.83 -14.96
C ASP A 445 -5.22 17.67 -15.25
N ARG A 446 -5.73 16.56 -15.79
CA ARG A 446 -4.96 15.34 -16.10
C ARG A 446 -4.40 15.32 -17.54
N THR A 447 -4.86 16.21 -18.40
CA THR A 447 -4.39 16.27 -19.79
C THR A 447 -3.04 16.98 -19.84
N SER A 448 -2.00 16.29 -20.32
CA SER A 448 -0.67 16.89 -20.47
C SER A 448 -0.60 17.86 -21.65
N GLU A 449 0.27 18.87 -21.57
CA GLU A 449 0.51 19.85 -22.66
C GLU A 449 0.82 19.14 -24.00
N GLU A 450 1.62 18.06 -23.98
CA GLU A 450 1.92 17.24 -25.17
C GLU A 450 0.70 16.55 -25.80
N THR A 451 -0.32 16.26 -25.00
CA THR A 451 -1.57 15.66 -25.48
C THR A 451 -2.48 16.74 -26.06
N GLU A 452 -2.55 17.91 -25.43
CA GLU A 452 -3.31 19.06 -25.94
C GLU A 452 -2.82 19.54 -27.31
N GLU A 453 -1.50 19.58 -27.53
CA GLU A 453 -0.91 19.99 -28.81
C GLU A 453 -1.31 19.07 -30.00
N LYS A 454 -1.64 17.81 -29.72
CA LYS A 454 -2.07 16.83 -30.76
C LYS A 454 -3.54 16.99 -31.12
N ILE A 455 -4.31 17.79 -30.38
CA ILE A 455 -5.75 17.96 -30.58
C ILE A 455 -6.02 19.13 -31.52
N ASP A 456 -6.60 18.84 -32.68
CA ASP A 456 -7.20 19.88 -33.53
C ASP A 456 -8.55 20.31 -32.93
N TRP A 457 -8.50 21.34 -32.10
CA TRP A 457 -9.68 21.92 -31.45
C TRP A 457 -10.74 22.42 -32.43
N THR A 458 -10.35 22.91 -33.62
CA THR A 458 -11.29 23.38 -34.64
C THR A 458 -12.09 22.23 -35.21
N LYS A 459 -11.42 21.09 -35.48
CA LYS A 459 -12.06 19.86 -35.94
C LYS A 459 -12.91 19.20 -34.85
N ALA A 460 -12.45 19.20 -33.60
CA ALA A 460 -13.18 18.65 -32.46
C ALA A 460 -14.49 19.42 -32.22
N TRP A 461 -14.41 20.74 -32.04
CA TRP A 461 -15.59 21.59 -31.85
C TRP A 461 -16.46 21.70 -33.11
N GLY A 462 -15.87 21.54 -34.31
CA GLY A 462 -16.56 21.52 -35.59
C GLY A 462 -17.64 20.43 -35.70
N LYS A 463 -17.53 19.33 -34.95
CA LYS A 463 -18.58 18.30 -34.85
C LYS A 463 -19.85 18.84 -34.20
N LYS A 464 -19.72 19.67 -33.16
CA LYS A 464 -20.84 20.28 -32.43
C LYS A 464 -21.31 21.58 -33.09
N TYR A 465 -20.37 22.34 -33.65
CA TYR A 465 -20.62 23.63 -34.29
C TYR A 465 -20.05 23.65 -35.72
N PRO A 466 -20.82 23.17 -36.73
CA PRO A 466 -20.36 23.06 -38.12
C PRO A 466 -19.85 24.37 -38.73
N ILE A 467 -20.28 25.53 -38.20
CA ILE A 467 -19.78 26.85 -38.60
C ILE A 467 -18.26 26.95 -38.50
N LEU A 468 -17.64 26.32 -37.50
CA LEU A 468 -16.18 26.37 -37.27
C LEU A 468 -15.38 25.71 -38.40
N VAL A 469 -16.00 24.83 -39.20
CA VAL A 469 -15.36 24.18 -40.35
C VAL A 469 -15.51 25.00 -41.63
N ARG A 470 -16.58 25.78 -41.78
CA ARG A 470 -16.89 26.52 -43.02
C ARG A 470 -16.44 27.98 -43.01
N TYR A 471 -16.41 28.64 -41.84
CA TYR A 471 -16.23 30.10 -41.77
C TYR A 471 -14.91 30.58 -42.39
N GLN A 472 -13.87 29.75 -42.39
CA GLN A 472 -12.56 30.10 -42.94
C GLN A 472 -12.59 30.41 -44.45
N LYS A 473 -13.63 29.97 -45.18
CA LYS A 473 -13.85 30.28 -46.60
C LYS A 473 -14.84 31.43 -46.82
N GLU A 474 -15.56 31.83 -45.78
CA GLU A 474 -16.67 32.80 -45.85
C GLU A 474 -16.30 34.14 -45.19
N VAL A 475 -15.39 34.12 -44.22
CA VAL A 475 -15.03 35.27 -43.38
C VAL A 475 -13.62 35.73 -43.70
N ASN A 476 -13.42 37.05 -43.79
CA ASN A 476 -12.10 37.67 -43.90
C ASN A 476 -11.35 37.58 -42.55
N THR A 477 -10.85 36.39 -42.23
CA THR A 477 -10.14 36.12 -40.96
C THR A 477 -8.89 37.00 -40.75
N PRO A 478 -8.09 37.38 -41.78
CA PRO A 478 -6.96 38.29 -41.58
C PRO A 478 -7.34 39.64 -40.98
N ASN A 479 -8.48 40.22 -41.39
CA ASN A 479 -8.93 41.51 -40.87
C ASN A 479 -9.28 41.46 -39.37
N TYR A 480 -9.89 40.36 -38.92
CA TYR A 480 -10.19 40.17 -37.49
C TYR A 480 -8.91 39.85 -36.70
N ALA A 481 -7.99 39.07 -37.27
CA ALA A 481 -6.73 38.73 -36.64
C ALA A 481 -5.88 39.96 -36.33
N VAL A 482 -5.79 40.94 -37.25
CA VAL A 482 -5.06 42.21 -37.02
C VAL A 482 -5.63 42.96 -35.82
N ARG A 483 -6.96 43.08 -35.72
CA ARG A 483 -7.62 43.82 -34.65
C ARG A 483 -7.53 43.12 -33.30
N LEU A 484 -7.68 41.79 -33.30
CA LEU A 484 -7.50 40.98 -32.10
C LEU A 484 -6.04 40.98 -31.63
N GLY A 485 -5.08 40.95 -32.57
CA GLY A 485 -3.66 41.07 -32.26
C GLY A 485 -3.32 42.38 -31.56
N ALA A 486 -3.83 43.52 -32.07
CA ALA A 486 -3.67 44.81 -31.42
C ALA A 486 -4.21 44.82 -29.97
N MET A 487 -5.38 44.20 -29.74
CA MET A 487 -5.95 44.08 -28.39
C MET A 487 -5.10 43.19 -27.47
N VAL A 488 -4.45 42.16 -27.99
CA VAL A 488 -3.50 41.33 -27.22
C VAL A 488 -2.26 42.15 -26.86
N ASP A 489 -1.71 42.90 -27.81
CA ASP A 489 -0.53 43.74 -27.57
C ASP A 489 -0.82 44.86 -26.55
N GLU A 490 -2.00 45.48 -26.60
CA GLU A 490 -2.47 46.44 -25.59
C GLU A 490 -2.51 45.80 -24.19
N LEU A 491 -3.06 44.59 -24.04
CA LEU A 491 -3.11 43.89 -22.75
C LEU A 491 -1.70 43.54 -22.23
N LYS A 492 -0.76 43.21 -23.11
CA LYS A 492 0.64 42.96 -22.74
C LYS A 492 1.31 44.23 -22.24
N GLU A 493 1.14 45.35 -22.93
CA GLU A 493 1.78 46.62 -22.59
C GLU A 493 1.19 47.23 -21.31
N GLU A 494 -0.13 47.23 -21.15
CA GLU A 494 -0.80 47.87 -20.01
C GLU A 494 -0.68 47.07 -18.70
N TYR A 495 -0.72 45.73 -18.78
CA TYR A 495 -0.77 44.86 -17.59
C TYR A 495 0.48 44.01 -17.40
N ASN A 496 1.48 44.15 -18.29
CA ASN A 496 2.73 43.39 -18.28
C ASN A 496 2.50 41.87 -18.29
N TYR A 497 1.52 41.43 -19.09
CA TYR A 497 1.18 40.02 -19.28
C TYR A 497 2.12 39.34 -20.28
N SER A 498 2.30 38.02 -20.13
CA SER A 498 2.92 37.18 -21.15
C SER A 498 2.02 37.06 -22.39
N ASP A 499 2.57 36.61 -23.52
CA ASP A 499 1.79 36.36 -24.74
C ASP A 499 0.59 35.42 -24.48
N LEU A 500 0.81 34.38 -23.65
CA LEU A 500 -0.22 33.42 -23.29
C LEU A 500 -1.29 34.04 -22.38
N ASP A 501 -0.88 34.76 -21.34
CA ASP A 501 -1.83 35.37 -20.39
C ASP A 501 -2.71 36.42 -21.08
N ALA A 502 -2.12 37.27 -21.92
CA ALA A 502 -2.86 38.28 -22.67
C ALA A 502 -3.88 37.65 -23.64
N PHE A 503 -3.50 36.55 -24.31
CA PHE A 503 -4.41 35.78 -25.14
C PHE A 503 -5.56 35.16 -24.36
N LEU A 504 -5.28 34.51 -23.22
CA LEU A 504 -6.29 33.87 -22.38
C LEU A 504 -7.28 34.89 -21.80
N VAL A 505 -6.78 36.05 -21.37
CA VAL A 505 -7.62 37.16 -20.88
C VAL A 505 -8.52 37.69 -21.98
N LEU A 506 -8.00 37.96 -23.18
CA LEU A 506 -8.83 38.44 -24.29
C LEU A 506 -9.90 37.41 -24.70
N LYS A 507 -9.55 36.12 -24.70
CA LYS A 507 -10.47 35.01 -24.95
C LYS A 507 -11.61 34.97 -23.93
N ASP A 508 -11.31 35.14 -22.64
CA ASP A 508 -12.31 35.18 -21.57
C ASP A 508 -13.23 36.42 -21.68
N ILE A 509 -12.68 37.59 -22.01
CA ILE A 509 -13.46 38.81 -22.24
C ILE A 509 -14.45 38.61 -23.40
N LEU A 510 -14.00 38.02 -24.52
CA LEU A 510 -14.89 37.72 -25.65
C LEU A 510 -16.02 36.76 -25.27
N ALA A 511 -15.73 35.75 -24.44
CA ALA A 511 -16.74 34.82 -23.92
C ALA A 511 -17.77 35.53 -23.03
N LYS A 512 -17.31 36.40 -22.11
CA LYS A 512 -18.19 37.20 -21.23
C LYS A 512 -19.05 38.19 -22.02
N VAL A 513 -18.49 38.85 -23.03
CA VAL A 513 -19.25 39.74 -23.93
C VAL A 513 -20.34 38.94 -24.65
N TRP A 514 -20.04 37.75 -25.16
CA TRP A 514 -21.05 36.87 -25.77
C TRP A 514 -22.15 36.45 -24.79
N GLN A 515 -21.79 36.05 -23.57
CA GLN A 515 -22.75 35.69 -22.53
C GLN A 515 -23.66 36.87 -22.16
N SER A 516 -23.13 38.09 -22.08
CA SER A 516 -23.93 39.29 -21.80
C SER A 516 -24.98 39.59 -22.87
N ARG A 517 -24.75 39.16 -24.11
CA ARG A 517 -25.66 39.31 -25.25
C ARG A 517 -26.70 38.19 -25.37
N LYS A 518 -26.57 37.13 -24.57
CA LYS A 518 -27.51 35.99 -24.52
C LYS A 518 -28.75 36.23 -23.62
N LYS A 519 -28.86 37.42 -23.01
CA LYS A 519 -30.03 37.82 -22.21
C LYS A 519 -31.27 38.06 -23.08
#